data_AF-A0A3P1W5B9-F1
#
_entry.id   AF-A0A3P1W5B9-F1
#
_cell.length_a   1.000
_cell.length_b   1.000
_cell.length_c   1.000
_cell.angle_alpha   90.00
_cell.angle_beta   90.00
_cell.angle_gamma   90.00
#
_symmetry.space_group_name_H-M   'P 1'
#
loop_
_entity.id
_entity.type
_entity.pdbx_description
1 polymer ?
#
loop_
_entity_poly.entity_id
_entity_poly.type
_entity_poly.pdbx_seq_one_letter_code
_entity_poly.pdbx_strand_id
1 'polypeptide(L)'
;MKSARKPKRATAPDWTPQAIGLAEDKYQAALRYLFDRPVPARRGQEWYWNWDGAEAPFDATPLEWTRIQTVLFANAGRDLAPYSDEQVGMGLHHVMSNDAGDIPLAAIDPSVPLAEAMRMMQAFPRLWQDCIGPRLAHARTAIGHEPGRLGFVCYMWFDVWPTFYLARQRFDNLSAVSAREGKVWRDAMWHALSAMLDVPCRAVQIAALHGLGHEGEHLQREREIHARIDGFIQSLRGQGQELADYARAAQCGQVL
;
A
#
# COMPACT_ATOMS: atom_id res chain seq x y z
N MET A 1 -13.88 47.15 2.77
CA MET A 1 -13.72 45.81 3.39
C MET A 1 -14.01 44.75 2.33
N LYS A 2 -12.99 44.05 1.81
CA LYS A 2 -13.16 42.97 0.82
C LYS A 2 -13.40 41.66 1.58
N SER A 3 -14.55 41.04 1.32
CA SER A 3 -14.97 39.77 1.93
C SER A 3 -14.01 38.65 1.53
N ALA A 4 -13.36 38.03 2.53
CA ALA A 4 -12.52 36.86 2.32
C ALA A 4 -13.40 35.64 2.01
N ARG A 5 -13.30 35.16 0.78
CA ARG A 5 -13.99 33.95 0.29
C ARG A 5 -13.40 32.76 1.04
N LYS A 6 -14.16 32.16 1.96
CA LYS A 6 -13.77 30.91 2.64
C LYS A 6 -13.45 29.85 1.58
N PRO A 7 -12.32 29.11 1.69
CA PRO A 7 -12.02 28.04 0.77
C PRO A 7 -13.12 26.99 0.83
N LYS A 8 -13.68 26.62 -0.34
CA LYS A 8 -14.58 25.48 -0.45
C LYS A 8 -13.83 24.25 0.06
N ARG A 9 -14.35 23.62 1.11
CA ARG A 9 -13.89 22.30 1.57
C ARG A 9 -14.03 21.36 0.37
N ALA A 10 -12.92 20.85 -0.15
CA ALA A 10 -12.96 19.84 -1.20
C ALA A 10 -13.75 18.65 -0.63
N THR A 11 -14.82 18.25 -1.33
CA THR A 11 -15.51 17.00 -1.02
C THR A 11 -14.52 15.86 -1.23
N ALA A 12 -14.47 14.92 -0.29
CA ALA A 12 -13.65 13.71 -0.47
C ALA A 12 -14.01 13.04 -1.81
N PRO A 13 -13.06 12.45 -2.53
CA PRO A 13 -13.36 11.75 -3.77
C PRO A 13 -14.38 10.63 -3.51
N ASP A 14 -15.29 10.43 -4.46
CA ASP A 14 -16.20 9.29 -4.43
C ASP A 14 -15.44 8.05 -4.90
N TRP A 15 -15.24 7.11 -3.97
CA TRP A 15 -14.49 5.88 -4.18
C TRP A 15 -15.38 4.66 -4.40
N THR A 16 -16.65 4.85 -4.77
CA THR A 16 -17.52 3.75 -5.15
C THR A 16 -17.07 3.12 -6.48
N PRO A 17 -17.34 1.81 -6.72
CA PRO A 17 -17.03 1.18 -8.01
C PRO A 17 -17.58 1.98 -9.19
N GLN A 18 -18.83 2.45 -9.11
CA GLN A 18 -19.48 3.20 -10.18
C GLN A 18 -18.77 4.53 -10.44
N ALA A 19 -18.38 5.27 -9.39
CA ALA A 19 -17.68 6.55 -9.54
C ALA A 19 -16.31 6.42 -10.21
N ILE A 20 -15.66 5.26 -10.09
CA ILE A 20 -14.38 5.00 -10.74
C ILE A 20 -14.50 4.23 -12.07
N GLY A 21 -15.72 3.97 -12.55
CA GLY A 21 -15.96 3.25 -13.80
C GLY A 21 -15.70 1.74 -13.72
N LEU A 22 -16.01 1.14 -12.58
CA LEU A 22 -15.96 -0.31 -12.34
C LEU A 22 -17.37 -0.82 -12.02
N ALA A 23 -17.76 -1.95 -12.59
CA ALA A 23 -19.04 -2.57 -12.27
C ALA A 23 -19.03 -3.14 -10.83
N GLU A 24 -20.11 -2.93 -10.08
CA GLU A 24 -20.21 -3.36 -8.67
C GLU A 24 -20.04 -4.86 -8.53
N ASP A 25 -20.71 -5.64 -9.38
CA ASP A 25 -20.65 -7.09 -9.39
C ASP A 25 -19.23 -7.61 -9.65
N LYS A 26 -18.48 -6.96 -10.55
CA LYS A 26 -17.07 -7.26 -10.81
C LYS A 26 -16.20 -6.95 -9.58
N TYR A 27 -16.43 -5.81 -8.92
CA TYR A 27 -15.72 -5.48 -7.67
C TYR A 27 -16.00 -6.51 -6.56
N GLN A 28 -17.27 -6.84 -6.33
CA GLN A 28 -17.67 -7.83 -5.33
C GLN A 28 -17.12 -9.23 -5.66
N ALA A 29 -17.06 -9.60 -6.94
CA ALA A 29 -16.44 -10.84 -7.38
C ALA A 29 -14.92 -10.84 -7.12
N ALA A 30 -14.24 -9.71 -7.34
CA ALA A 30 -12.82 -9.58 -7.02
C ALA A 30 -12.55 -9.69 -5.52
N LEU A 31 -13.40 -9.11 -4.66
CA LEU A 31 -13.27 -9.26 -3.20
C LEU A 31 -13.39 -10.73 -2.77
N ARG A 32 -14.38 -11.46 -3.31
CA ARG A 32 -14.51 -12.90 -3.02
C ARG A 32 -13.31 -13.68 -3.54
N TYR A 33 -12.86 -13.40 -4.76
CA TYR A 33 -11.68 -14.04 -5.34
C TYR A 33 -10.42 -13.85 -4.48
N LEU A 34 -10.22 -12.67 -3.90
CA LEU A 34 -9.05 -12.35 -3.10
C LEU A 34 -9.15 -12.84 -1.64
N PHE A 35 -10.32 -12.69 -1.01
CA PHE A 35 -10.44 -12.76 0.44
C PHE A 35 -11.40 -13.86 0.93
N ASP A 36 -12.38 -14.28 0.12
CA ASP A 36 -13.29 -15.40 0.44
C ASP A 36 -12.67 -16.72 0.02
N ARG A 37 -11.46 -16.97 0.53
CA ARG A 37 -10.64 -18.14 0.24
C ARG A 37 -10.36 -18.92 1.52
N PRO A 38 -10.27 -20.26 1.44
CA PRO A 38 -9.86 -21.06 2.58
C PRO A 38 -8.43 -20.71 2.98
N VAL A 39 -8.20 -20.50 4.27
CA VAL A 39 -6.85 -20.33 4.82
C VAL A 39 -6.27 -21.72 5.04
N PRO A 40 -5.13 -22.06 4.41
CA PRO A 40 -4.51 -23.37 4.60
C PRO A 40 -4.11 -23.58 6.05
N ALA A 41 -4.17 -24.83 6.50
CA ALA A 41 -3.57 -25.24 7.77
C ALA A 41 -2.06 -24.92 7.78
N ARG A 42 -1.40 -24.93 8.95
CA ARG A 42 0.02 -24.51 9.15
C ARG A 42 1.07 -25.10 8.18
N ARG A 43 0.77 -26.17 7.45
CA ARG A 43 1.67 -26.80 6.46
C ARG A 43 1.06 -26.87 5.04
N GLY A 44 -0.12 -26.30 4.86
CA GLY A 44 -0.78 -26.22 3.57
C GLY A 44 -0.20 -25.08 2.75
N GLN A 45 -0.15 -25.29 1.43
CA GLN A 45 0.27 -24.28 0.47
C GLN A 45 -0.81 -23.21 0.32
N GLU A 46 -0.40 -21.96 0.12
CA GLU A 46 -1.32 -20.83 -0.08
C GLU A 46 -2.16 -21.00 -1.36
N TRP A 47 -3.39 -20.48 -1.36
CA TRP A 47 -4.36 -20.80 -2.41
C TRP A 47 -3.90 -20.37 -3.81
N TYR A 48 -3.18 -19.24 -3.94
CA TYR A 48 -2.66 -18.77 -5.23
C TYR A 48 -1.49 -19.63 -5.75
N TRP A 49 -0.88 -20.45 -4.90
CA TRP A 49 0.13 -21.43 -5.32
C TRP A 49 -0.44 -22.81 -5.58
N ASN A 50 -1.62 -23.10 -5.04
CA ASN A 50 -2.28 -24.39 -5.19
C ASN A 50 -3.16 -24.38 -6.45
N TRP A 51 -2.53 -24.15 -7.61
CA TRP A 51 -3.21 -24.17 -8.90
C TRP A 51 -3.37 -25.61 -9.38
N ASP A 52 -4.55 -26.17 -9.20
CA ASP A 52 -4.91 -27.48 -9.76
C ASP A 52 -5.52 -27.38 -11.18
N GLY A 53 -5.67 -26.16 -11.70
CA GLY A 53 -6.27 -25.89 -13.01
C GLY A 53 -7.79 -25.98 -13.05
N ALA A 54 -8.47 -26.21 -11.93
CA ALA A 54 -9.93 -26.33 -11.87
C ALA A 54 -10.65 -24.98 -11.83
N GLU A 55 -10.00 -23.95 -11.30
CA GLU A 55 -10.55 -22.58 -11.24
C GLU A 55 -9.88 -21.70 -12.30
N ALA A 56 -10.65 -20.92 -13.05
CA ALA A 56 -10.08 -19.97 -14.01
C ALA A 56 -9.52 -18.74 -13.27
N PRO A 57 -8.46 -18.07 -13.79
CA PRO A 57 -7.98 -16.84 -13.21
C PRO A 57 -9.09 -15.79 -13.24
N PHE A 58 -9.11 -14.88 -12.27
CA PHE A 58 -10.07 -13.78 -12.30
C PHE A 58 -9.84 -12.90 -13.53
N ASP A 59 -10.84 -12.82 -14.40
CA ASP A 59 -10.75 -12.06 -15.65
C ASP A 59 -10.91 -10.55 -15.39
N ALA A 60 -9.78 -9.86 -15.32
CA ALA A 60 -9.71 -8.40 -15.25
C ALA A 60 -8.50 -7.87 -16.00
N THR A 61 -8.72 -6.80 -16.77
CA THR A 61 -7.66 -6.05 -17.43
C THR A 61 -6.80 -5.30 -16.41
N PRO A 62 -5.57 -4.84 -16.78
CA PRO A 62 -4.75 -4.01 -15.90
C PRO A 62 -5.48 -2.75 -15.40
N LEU A 63 -6.30 -2.12 -16.24
CA LEU A 63 -7.12 -0.97 -15.84
C LEU A 63 -8.18 -1.35 -14.80
N GLU A 64 -8.86 -2.49 -14.99
CA GLU A 64 -9.84 -2.97 -14.02
C GLU A 64 -9.18 -3.36 -12.70
N TRP A 65 -8.02 -4.02 -12.71
CA TRP A 65 -7.26 -4.32 -11.50
C TRP A 65 -6.80 -3.05 -10.77
N THR A 66 -6.34 -2.02 -11.50
CA THR A 66 -6.00 -0.72 -10.92
C THR A 66 -7.22 -0.07 -10.25
N ARG A 67 -8.39 -0.17 -10.88
CA ARG A 67 -9.67 0.31 -10.33
C ARG A 67 -10.11 -0.49 -9.12
N ILE A 68 -10.02 -1.82 -9.16
CA ILE A 68 -10.31 -2.71 -8.03
C ILE A 68 -9.43 -2.35 -6.84
N GLN A 69 -8.11 -2.19 -7.04
CA GLN A 69 -7.18 -1.75 -6.01
C GLN A 69 -7.55 -0.37 -5.45
N THR A 70 -7.97 0.56 -6.31
CA THR A 70 -8.43 1.89 -5.88
C THR A 70 -9.62 1.80 -4.92
N VAL A 71 -10.70 1.08 -5.27
CA VAL A 71 -11.87 0.92 -4.38
C VAL A 71 -11.48 0.18 -3.11
N LEU A 72 -10.73 -0.92 -3.26
CA LEU A 72 -10.26 -1.77 -2.17
C LEU A 72 -9.49 -0.95 -1.14
N PHE A 73 -8.48 -0.18 -1.55
CA PHE A 73 -7.69 0.60 -0.62
C PHE A 73 -8.52 1.69 0.06
N ALA A 74 -9.36 2.39 -0.72
CA ALA A 74 -10.19 3.47 -0.20
C ALA A 74 -11.24 3.03 0.83
N ASN A 75 -11.73 1.79 0.71
CA ASN A 75 -12.83 1.26 1.53
C ASN A 75 -12.42 0.03 2.36
N ALA A 76 -11.12 -0.25 2.48
CA ALA A 76 -10.60 -1.50 3.07
C ALA A 76 -11.17 -1.79 4.46
N GLY A 77 -11.30 -0.76 5.30
CA GLY A 77 -11.84 -0.92 6.66
C GLY A 77 -13.27 -1.47 6.69
N ARG A 78 -14.11 -1.08 5.72
CA ARG A 78 -15.49 -1.56 5.59
C ARG A 78 -15.52 -2.90 4.85
N ASP A 79 -14.88 -2.96 3.68
CA ASP A 79 -15.05 -4.06 2.74
C ASP A 79 -14.31 -5.31 3.20
N LEU A 80 -13.24 -5.14 3.99
CA LEU A 80 -12.50 -6.27 4.54
C LEU A 80 -12.98 -6.70 5.93
N ALA A 81 -13.81 -5.92 6.62
CA ALA A 81 -14.30 -6.21 7.97
C ALA A 81 -14.86 -7.65 8.17
N PRO A 82 -15.55 -8.27 7.19
CA PRO A 82 -16.06 -9.63 7.34
C PRO A 82 -14.99 -10.73 7.36
N TYR A 83 -13.77 -10.46 6.89
CA TYR A 83 -12.71 -11.46 6.75
C TYR A 83 -11.74 -11.48 7.94
N SER A 84 -11.22 -12.67 8.27
CA SER A 84 -10.20 -12.83 9.30
C SER A 84 -8.86 -12.19 8.91
N ASP A 85 -7.98 -11.92 9.89
CA ASP A 85 -6.65 -11.36 9.60
C ASP A 85 -5.81 -12.29 8.71
N GLU A 86 -6.00 -13.60 8.80
CA GLU A 86 -5.35 -14.57 7.91
C GLU A 86 -5.87 -14.45 6.48
N GLN A 87 -7.19 -14.35 6.28
CA GLN A 87 -7.78 -14.15 4.95
C GLN A 87 -7.34 -12.82 4.33
N VAL A 88 -7.39 -11.74 5.12
CA VAL A 88 -6.92 -10.41 4.68
C VAL A 88 -5.43 -10.45 4.34
N GLY A 89 -4.60 -11.07 5.18
CA GLY A 89 -3.19 -11.27 4.89
C GLY A 89 -2.96 -12.04 3.59
N MET A 90 -3.69 -13.13 3.34
CA MET A 90 -3.54 -13.88 2.07
C MET A 90 -3.93 -13.05 0.85
N GLY A 91 -5.10 -12.42 0.89
CA GLY A 91 -5.58 -11.63 -0.24
C GLY A 91 -4.69 -10.43 -0.54
N LEU A 92 -4.20 -9.74 0.50
CA LEU A 92 -3.28 -8.62 0.33
C LEU A 92 -1.90 -9.08 -0.16
N HIS A 93 -1.40 -10.25 0.26
CA HIS A 93 -0.17 -10.80 -0.30
C HIS A 93 -0.28 -11.01 -1.82
N HIS A 94 -1.42 -11.53 -2.30
CA HIS A 94 -1.68 -11.67 -3.73
C HIS A 94 -1.80 -10.33 -4.47
N VAL A 95 -2.25 -9.27 -3.78
CA VAL A 95 -2.31 -7.91 -4.36
C VAL A 95 -0.93 -7.27 -4.48
N MET A 96 -0.02 -7.52 -3.53
CA MET A 96 1.28 -6.83 -3.47
C MET A 96 2.45 -7.62 -4.09
N SER A 97 2.43 -8.95 -4.07
CA SER A 97 3.57 -9.77 -4.46
C SER A 97 3.45 -10.26 -5.90
N ASN A 98 4.46 -9.99 -6.73
CA ASN A 98 4.54 -10.54 -8.09
C ASN A 98 4.89 -12.02 -8.12
N ASP A 99 5.40 -12.57 -7.02
CA ASP A 99 5.50 -14.01 -6.87
C ASP A 99 4.08 -14.60 -6.84
N ALA A 100 3.15 -13.98 -6.11
CA ALA A 100 1.79 -14.48 -5.98
C ALA A 100 0.89 -14.24 -7.21
N GLY A 101 1.26 -13.36 -8.15
CA GLY A 101 0.51 -13.09 -9.39
C GLY A 101 0.78 -11.69 -9.98
N ASP A 102 0.12 -11.34 -11.08
CA ASP A 102 0.43 -10.10 -11.82
C ASP A 102 -0.33 -8.83 -11.34
N ILE A 103 -1.17 -8.94 -10.32
CA ILE A 103 -1.94 -7.80 -9.77
C ILE A 103 -1.07 -6.57 -9.43
N PRO A 104 0.09 -6.67 -8.77
CA PRO A 104 0.90 -5.48 -8.47
C PRO A 104 1.47 -4.79 -9.72
N LEU A 105 1.54 -5.48 -10.86
CA LEU A 105 2.01 -4.89 -12.11
C LEU A 105 0.92 -4.08 -12.84
N ALA A 106 -0.34 -4.23 -12.45
CA ALA A 106 -1.47 -3.64 -13.17
C ALA A 106 -1.38 -2.11 -13.31
N ALA A 107 -1.04 -1.39 -12.23
CA ALA A 107 -1.02 0.07 -12.21
C ALA A 107 0.12 0.69 -13.04
N ILE A 108 1.11 -0.10 -13.41
CA ILE A 108 2.27 0.32 -14.22
C ILE A 108 2.24 -0.27 -15.62
N ASP A 109 1.17 -0.95 -16.00
CA ASP A 109 0.98 -1.45 -17.35
C ASP A 109 0.83 -0.27 -18.34
N PRO A 110 1.36 -0.36 -19.58
CA PRO A 110 1.24 0.70 -20.58
C PRO A 110 -0.21 1.08 -20.96
N SER A 111 -1.16 0.16 -20.80
CA SER A 111 -2.58 0.41 -21.09
C SER A 111 -3.30 1.22 -20.00
N VAL A 112 -2.69 1.40 -18.82
CA VAL A 112 -3.28 2.13 -17.71
C VAL A 112 -2.89 3.61 -17.76
N PRO A 113 -3.87 4.54 -17.86
CA PRO A 113 -3.58 5.97 -17.78
C PRO A 113 -2.96 6.34 -16.42
N LEU A 114 -1.95 7.21 -16.43
CA LEU A 114 -1.30 7.68 -15.19
C LEU A 114 -2.31 8.21 -14.15
N ALA A 115 -3.37 8.89 -14.60
CA ALA A 115 -4.41 9.40 -13.71
C ALA A 115 -5.21 8.31 -12.98
N GLU A 116 -5.33 7.10 -13.54
CA GLU A 116 -5.95 5.94 -12.88
C GLU A 116 -4.98 5.38 -11.83
N ALA A 117 -3.72 5.19 -12.19
CA ALA A 117 -2.69 4.75 -11.25
C ALA A 117 -2.52 5.73 -10.06
N MET A 118 -2.60 7.03 -10.31
CA MET A 118 -2.53 8.04 -9.24
C MET A 118 -3.76 8.07 -8.35
N ARG A 119 -4.95 7.71 -8.86
CA ARG A 119 -6.13 7.52 -8.01
C ARG A 119 -5.93 6.34 -7.06
N MET A 120 -5.38 5.23 -7.54
CA MET A 120 -5.00 4.10 -6.69
C MET A 120 -4.01 4.52 -5.60
N MET A 121 -2.95 5.25 -5.97
CA MET A 121 -1.96 5.74 -4.99
C MET A 121 -2.53 6.74 -3.98
N GLN A 122 -3.52 7.55 -4.38
CA GLN A 122 -4.23 8.44 -3.46
C GLN A 122 -5.12 7.69 -2.47
N ALA A 123 -5.66 6.53 -2.87
CA ALA A 123 -6.45 5.66 -2.01
C ALA A 123 -5.57 4.80 -1.08
N PHE A 124 -4.36 4.45 -1.50
CA PHE A 124 -3.45 3.55 -0.79
C PHE A 124 -3.27 3.85 0.73
N PRO A 125 -3.11 5.10 1.20
CA PRO A 125 -3.01 5.39 2.63
C PRO A 125 -4.20 4.90 3.48
N ARG A 126 -5.40 4.81 2.88
CA ARG A 126 -6.62 4.36 3.56
C ARG A 126 -6.56 2.88 3.93
N LEU A 127 -5.87 2.04 3.15
CA LEU A 127 -5.64 0.64 3.50
C LEU A 127 -4.96 0.53 4.87
N TRP A 128 -3.94 1.37 5.09
CA TRP A 128 -3.17 1.39 6.31
C TRP A 128 -3.93 2.01 7.48
N GLN A 129 -4.61 3.13 7.24
CA GLN A 129 -5.34 3.89 8.26
C GLN A 129 -6.60 3.18 8.74
N ASP A 130 -7.39 2.64 7.81
CA ASP A 130 -8.75 2.20 8.09
C ASP A 130 -8.85 0.67 8.23
N CYS A 131 -7.84 -0.10 7.78
CA CYS A 131 -7.84 -1.56 7.87
C CYS A 131 -6.64 -2.12 8.65
N ILE A 132 -5.42 -2.00 8.13
CA ILE A 132 -4.23 -2.66 8.72
C ILE A 132 -3.94 -2.11 10.13
N GLY A 133 -3.95 -0.78 10.29
CA GLY A 133 -3.69 -0.11 11.56
C GLY A 133 -4.61 -0.58 12.69
N PRO A 134 -5.95 -0.50 12.54
CA PRO A 134 -6.90 -0.98 13.54
C PRO A 134 -6.77 -2.47 13.86
N ARG A 135 -6.55 -3.32 12.84
CA ARG A 135 -6.38 -4.78 13.04
C ARG A 135 -5.12 -5.11 13.82
N LEU A 136 -4.01 -4.42 13.55
CA LEU A 136 -2.72 -4.66 14.20
C LEU A 136 -2.45 -3.77 15.43
N ALA A 137 -3.36 -2.87 15.81
CA ALA A 137 -3.15 -1.91 16.90
C ALA A 137 -2.86 -2.58 18.26
N HIS A 138 -3.35 -3.80 18.46
CA HIS A 138 -3.15 -4.57 19.68
C HIS A 138 -1.85 -5.39 19.66
N ALA A 139 -1.24 -5.58 18.49
CA ALA A 139 -0.02 -6.36 18.34
C ALA A 139 1.19 -5.54 18.79
N ARG A 140 1.98 -6.12 19.70
CA ARG A 140 3.28 -5.58 20.13
C ARG A 140 4.35 -6.62 19.88
N THR A 141 4.80 -6.72 18.65
CA THR A 141 5.93 -7.57 18.28
C THR A 141 7.21 -6.74 18.17
N ALA A 142 8.33 -7.41 18.42
CA ALA A 142 9.65 -6.88 18.11
C ALA A 142 9.79 -6.71 16.58
N ILE A 143 10.67 -5.82 16.16
CA ILE A 143 10.96 -5.62 14.74
C ILE A 143 11.56 -6.91 14.16
N GLY A 144 11.13 -7.31 12.97
CA GLY A 144 11.48 -8.60 12.36
C GLY A 144 10.71 -9.82 12.91
N HIS A 145 9.67 -9.58 13.72
CA HIS A 145 8.72 -10.62 14.14
C HIS A 145 7.30 -10.19 13.81
N GLU A 146 6.58 -11.01 13.05
CA GLU A 146 5.28 -10.64 12.52
C GLU A 146 4.11 -11.33 13.23
N PRO A 147 3.08 -10.58 13.68
CA PRO A 147 1.89 -11.14 14.31
C PRO A 147 0.98 -11.79 13.26
N GLY A 148 1.31 -13.03 12.88
CA GLY A 148 0.55 -13.78 11.90
C GLY A 148 0.63 -13.19 10.48
N ARG A 149 -0.30 -13.59 9.62
CA ARG A 149 -0.19 -13.34 8.17
C ARG A 149 -0.39 -11.87 7.79
N LEU A 150 -1.33 -11.17 8.43
CA LEU A 150 -1.50 -9.74 8.20
C LEU A 150 -0.29 -8.93 8.66
N GLY A 151 0.32 -9.33 9.78
CA GLY A 151 1.58 -8.77 10.23
C GLY A 151 2.70 -8.95 9.21
N PHE A 152 2.80 -10.16 8.64
CA PHE A 152 3.77 -10.47 7.59
C PHE A 152 3.61 -9.59 6.36
N VAL A 153 2.38 -9.47 5.85
CA VAL A 153 2.06 -8.58 4.74
C VAL A 153 2.38 -7.12 5.05
N CYS A 154 2.05 -6.67 6.26
CA CYS A 154 2.35 -5.31 6.70
C CYS A 154 3.85 -5.03 6.65
N TYR A 155 4.68 -5.98 7.10
CA TYR A 155 6.14 -5.83 7.10
C TYR A 155 6.72 -5.89 5.67
N MET A 156 6.39 -6.94 4.93
CA MET A 156 7.01 -7.28 3.63
C MET A 156 6.54 -6.43 2.46
N TRP A 157 5.55 -5.55 2.63
CA TRP A 157 4.92 -4.86 1.51
C TRP A 157 5.94 -4.19 0.60
N PHE A 158 6.90 -3.45 1.15
CA PHE A 158 7.85 -2.71 0.33
C PHE A 158 9.05 -3.55 -0.16
N ASP A 159 9.28 -4.74 0.38
CA ASP A 159 10.27 -5.69 -0.15
C ASP A 159 9.80 -6.36 -1.43
N VAL A 160 8.50 -6.69 -1.50
CA VAL A 160 7.96 -7.52 -2.58
C VAL A 160 7.04 -6.78 -3.54
N TRP A 161 6.72 -5.50 -3.29
CA TRP A 161 5.82 -4.73 -4.14
C TRP A 161 6.58 -4.06 -5.29
N PRO A 162 6.56 -4.65 -6.51
CA PRO A 162 7.40 -4.18 -7.62
C PRO A 162 6.93 -2.85 -8.21
N THR A 163 5.70 -2.42 -7.92
CA THR A 163 5.02 -1.30 -8.57
C THR A 163 5.88 -0.04 -8.54
N PHE A 164 6.47 0.29 -7.38
CA PHE A 164 7.21 1.53 -7.26
C PHE A 164 8.58 1.48 -7.94
N TYR A 165 9.34 0.41 -7.69
CA TYR A 165 10.63 0.17 -8.33
C TYR A 165 10.50 0.17 -9.87
N LEU A 166 9.50 -0.52 -10.41
CA LEU A 166 9.28 -0.62 -11.85
C LEU A 166 8.69 0.66 -12.46
N ALA A 167 7.78 1.36 -11.76
CA ALA A 167 7.33 2.69 -12.18
C ALA A 167 8.53 3.62 -12.35
N ARG A 168 9.43 3.66 -11.37
CA ARG A 168 10.66 4.45 -11.43
C ARG A 168 11.52 4.09 -12.65
N GLN A 169 11.83 2.82 -12.86
CA GLN A 169 12.64 2.38 -14.01
C GLN A 169 12.03 2.77 -15.36
N ARG A 170 10.71 2.66 -15.48
CA ARG A 170 9.96 3.03 -16.69
C ARG A 170 10.10 4.52 -17.00
N PHE A 171 10.12 5.39 -15.99
CA PHE A 171 10.02 6.83 -16.16
C PHE A 171 11.34 7.60 -16.07
N ASP A 172 12.36 7.05 -15.41
CA ASP A 172 13.66 7.74 -15.23
C ASP A 172 14.57 7.66 -16.49
N ASN A 173 14.32 6.72 -17.40
CA ASN A 173 15.19 6.47 -18.57
C ASN A 173 14.64 7.01 -19.92
N LEU A 174 13.52 7.75 -19.89
CA LEU A 174 12.81 8.18 -21.10
C LEU A 174 12.57 9.70 -21.09
N SER A 175 12.10 10.23 -22.22
CA SER A 175 11.86 11.65 -22.53
C SER A 175 11.42 12.58 -21.38
N ALA A 176 11.48 13.91 -21.58
CA ALA A 176 11.03 14.90 -20.59
C ALA A 176 9.58 14.70 -20.07
N VAL A 177 8.72 14.02 -20.83
CA VAL A 177 7.37 13.62 -20.38
C VAL A 177 7.49 12.55 -19.29
N SER A 178 8.25 11.50 -19.55
CA SER A 178 8.50 10.39 -18.62
C SER A 178 9.11 10.89 -17.31
N ALA A 179 10.06 11.83 -17.36
CA ALA A 179 10.63 12.43 -16.15
C ALA A 179 9.58 13.14 -15.27
N ARG A 180 8.54 13.75 -15.86
CA ARG A 180 7.42 14.34 -15.11
C ARG A 180 6.54 13.27 -14.48
N GLU A 181 6.24 12.20 -15.20
CA GLU A 181 5.45 11.09 -14.67
C GLU A 181 6.18 10.39 -13.52
N GLY A 182 7.50 10.18 -13.65
CA GLY A 182 8.34 9.65 -12.58
C GLY A 182 8.31 10.52 -11.32
N LYS A 183 8.35 11.85 -11.47
CA LYS A 183 8.18 12.76 -10.32
C LYS A 183 6.81 12.59 -9.65
N VAL A 184 5.74 12.43 -10.43
CA VAL A 184 4.38 12.24 -9.88
C VAL A 184 4.30 10.95 -9.06
N TRP A 185 4.92 9.86 -9.51
CA TRP A 185 5.03 8.62 -8.74
C TRP A 185 5.83 8.78 -7.44
N ARG A 186 6.98 9.46 -7.48
CA ARG A 186 7.77 9.76 -6.28
C ARG A 186 6.98 10.58 -5.26
N ASP A 187 6.26 11.60 -5.74
CA ASP A 187 5.42 12.45 -4.89
C ASP A 187 4.30 11.63 -4.22
N ALA A 188 3.66 10.72 -4.97
CA ALA A 188 2.60 9.86 -4.47
C ALA A 188 3.11 8.85 -3.41
N MET A 189 4.25 8.20 -3.67
CA MET A 189 4.86 7.27 -2.71
C MET A 189 5.30 7.98 -1.43
N TRP A 190 5.95 9.15 -1.56
CA TRP A 190 6.29 9.98 -0.40
C TRP A 190 5.06 10.31 0.45
N HIS A 191 3.94 10.68 -0.18
CA HIS A 191 2.70 10.98 0.52
C HIS A 191 2.15 9.76 1.26
N ALA A 192 2.20 8.57 0.64
CA ALA A 192 1.75 7.33 1.24
C ALA A 192 2.59 6.95 2.46
N LEU A 193 3.92 6.87 2.32
CA LEU A 193 4.82 6.54 3.43
C LEU A 193 4.71 7.54 4.58
N SER A 194 4.59 8.84 4.25
CA SER A 194 4.39 9.88 5.26
C SER A 194 3.09 9.70 6.05
N ALA A 195 2.00 9.37 5.35
CA ALA A 195 0.69 9.13 5.95
C ALA A 195 0.64 7.84 6.77
N MET A 196 1.38 6.80 6.36
CA MET A 196 1.54 5.57 7.12
C MET A 196 2.25 5.81 8.45
N LEU A 197 3.30 6.66 8.46
CA LEU A 197 4.04 6.99 9.68
C LEU A 197 3.17 7.74 10.72
N ASP A 198 2.09 8.41 10.29
CA ASP A 198 1.10 9.04 11.17
C ASP A 198 0.07 8.06 11.76
N VAL A 199 -0.02 6.83 11.25
CA VAL A 199 -0.93 5.82 11.79
C VAL A 199 -0.42 5.40 13.17
N PRO A 200 -1.24 5.48 14.24
CA PRO A 200 -0.81 5.13 15.60
C PRO A 200 -0.79 3.61 15.82
N CYS A 201 -0.14 2.89 14.92
CA CYS A 201 0.05 1.45 14.95
C CYS A 201 1.53 1.14 14.70
N ARG A 202 2.17 0.46 15.65
CA ARG A 202 3.60 0.14 15.59
C ARG A 202 3.97 -0.61 14.31
N ALA A 203 3.19 -1.60 13.91
CA ALA A 203 3.46 -2.40 12.71
C ALA A 203 3.42 -1.54 11.43
N VAL A 204 2.44 -0.65 11.31
CA VAL A 204 2.33 0.28 10.16
C VAL A 204 3.47 1.29 10.15
N GLN A 205 3.87 1.80 11.32
CA GLN A 205 5.02 2.71 11.42
C GLN A 205 6.33 2.01 11.03
N ILE A 206 6.53 0.76 11.45
CA ILE A 206 7.67 -0.06 11.01
C ILE A 206 7.64 -0.22 9.48
N ALA A 207 6.50 -0.60 8.90
CA ALA A 207 6.35 -0.73 7.45
C ALA A 207 6.66 0.57 6.70
N ALA A 208 6.22 1.72 7.23
CA ALA A 208 6.48 3.02 6.65
C ALA A 208 7.98 3.37 6.68
N LEU A 209 8.65 3.11 7.81
CA LEU A 209 10.10 3.29 7.94
C LEU A 209 10.86 2.32 7.04
N HIS A 210 10.38 1.09 6.92
CA HIS A 210 10.94 0.07 6.04
C HIS A 210 10.92 0.54 4.57
N GLY A 211 9.76 0.99 4.09
CA GLY A 211 9.62 1.57 2.76
C GLY A 211 10.45 2.85 2.57
N LEU A 212 10.56 3.72 3.57
CA LEU A 212 11.45 4.89 3.51
C LEU A 212 12.93 4.51 3.44
N GLY A 213 13.33 3.40 4.06
CA GLY A 213 14.69 2.87 3.96
C GLY A 213 15.02 2.34 2.57
N HIS A 214 14.14 1.53 1.99
CA HIS A 214 14.33 1.01 0.62
C HIS A 214 14.29 2.10 -0.45
N GLU A 215 13.35 3.04 -0.32
CA GLU A 215 13.02 3.97 -1.40
C GLU A 215 13.53 5.39 -1.18
N GLY A 216 14.09 5.70 -0.01
CA GLY A 216 14.39 7.07 0.41
C GLY A 216 15.29 7.84 -0.56
N GLU A 217 16.39 7.23 -1.01
CA GLU A 217 17.29 7.82 -2.01
C GLU A 217 16.55 8.09 -3.34
N HIS A 218 15.67 7.17 -3.73
CA HIS A 218 14.93 7.22 -4.99
C HIS A 218 13.80 8.25 -4.98
N LEU A 219 13.30 8.66 -3.81
CA LEU A 219 12.27 9.71 -3.70
C LEU A 219 12.79 11.11 -4.04
N GLN A 220 14.11 11.33 -4.09
CA GLN A 220 14.74 12.63 -4.35
C GLN A 220 14.29 13.73 -3.36
N ARG A 221 14.13 13.34 -2.08
CA ARG A 221 13.54 14.16 -1.00
C ARG A 221 14.30 14.02 0.32
N GLU A 222 15.62 13.87 0.25
CA GLU A 222 16.48 13.56 1.41
C GLU A 222 16.19 14.48 2.61
N ARG A 223 16.10 15.80 2.38
CA ARG A 223 15.85 16.79 3.44
C ARG A 223 14.48 16.58 4.09
N GLU A 224 13.43 16.37 3.29
CA GLU A 224 12.08 16.13 3.81
C GLU A 224 11.96 14.80 4.55
N ILE A 225 12.63 13.74 4.05
CA ILE A 225 12.69 12.43 4.70
C ILE A 225 13.36 12.55 6.06
N HIS A 226 14.55 13.18 6.11
CA HIS A 226 15.29 13.39 7.36
C HIS A 226 14.44 14.18 8.37
N ALA A 227 13.87 15.32 7.96
CA ALA A 227 13.03 16.12 8.83
C ALA A 227 11.80 15.36 9.35
N ARG A 228 11.19 14.51 8.50
CA ARG A 228 10.03 13.69 8.86
C ARG A 228 10.38 12.61 9.86
N ILE A 229 11.49 11.90 9.66
CA ILE A 229 12.00 10.87 10.56
C ILE A 229 12.43 11.48 11.90
N ASP A 230 13.14 12.60 11.88
CA ASP A 230 13.55 13.32 13.09
C ASP A 230 12.34 13.75 13.92
N GLY A 231 11.32 14.33 13.27
CA GLY A 231 10.07 14.71 13.92
C GLY A 231 9.33 13.50 14.51
N PHE A 232 9.35 12.37 13.79
CA PHE A 232 8.80 11.11 14.30
C PHE A 232 9.54 10.62 15.54
N ILE A 233 10.89 10.57 15.52
CA ILE A 233 11.71 10.17 16.67
C ILE A 233 11.43 11.07 17.88
N GLN A 234 11.33 12.38 17.68
CA GLN A 234 10.99 13.33 18.74
C GLN A 234 9.59 13.06 19.33
N SER A 235 8.62 12.68 18.48
CA SER A 235 7.26 12.35 18.91
C SER A 235 7.18 11.14 19.85
N LEU A 236 8.14 10.23 19.79
CA LEU A 236 8.22 9.06 20.66
C LEU A 236 8.54 9.41 22.11
N ARG A 237 9.02 10.63 22.40
CA ARG A 237 9.31 11.15 23.76
C ARG A 237 10.19 10.21 24.61
N GLY A 238 11.10 9.48 24.00
CA GLY A 238 11.99 8.52 24.67
C GLY A 238 11.33 7.16 25.01
N GLN A 239 10.08 6.94 24.60
CA GLN A 239 9.43 5.63 24.67
C GLN A 239 9.69 4.87 23.35
N GLY A 240 9.94 3.57 23.40
CA GLY A 240 10.10 2.78 22.18
C GLY A 240 11.46 2.96 21.47
N GLN A 241 12.55 2.87 22.24
CA GLN A 241 13.93 2.97 21.74
C GLN A 241 14.18 2.13 20.48
N GLU A 242 13.68 0.88 20.44
CA GLU A 242 13.78 -0.01 19.28
C GLU A 242 13.24 0.63 17.98
N LEU A 243 12.12 1.35 18.07
CA LEU A 243 11.52 2.03 16.91
C LEU A 243 12.28 3.30 16.52
N ALA A 244 12.84 4.00 17.51
CA ALA A 244 13.70 5.15 17.24
C ALA A 244 15.01 4.72 16.56
N ASP A 245 15.61 3.61 17.00
CA ASP A 245 16.82 3.04 16.39
C ASP A 245 16.55 2.57 14.97
N TYR A 246 15.43 1.89 14.75
CA TYR A 246 15.00 1.51 13.41
C TYR A 246 14.74 2.70 12.49
N ALA A 247 14.12 3.77 13.01
CA ALA A 247 13.89 4.99 12.24
C ALA A 247 15.20 5.66 11.80
N ARG A 248 16.23 5.68 12.68
CA ARG A 248 17.57 6.16 12.31
C ARG A 248 18.25 5.26 11.28
N ALA A 249 18.09 3.94 11.39
CA ALA A 249 18.63 3.01 10.41
C ALA A 249 17.97 3.21 9.03
N ALA A 250 16.64 3.35 8.99
CA ALA A 250 15.87 3.65 7.78
C ALA A 250 16.32 4.97 7.12
N GLN A 251 16.66 6.00 7.90
CA GLN A 251 17.20 7.26 7.37
C GLN A 251 18.49 7.07 6.57
N CYS A 252 19.31 6.08 6.94
CA CYS A 252 20.54 5.71 6.25
C CYS A 252 20.34 4.67 5.15
N GLY A 253 19.09 4.34 4.79
CA GLY A 253 18.78 3.24 3.86
C GLY A 253 19.10 1.85 4.41
N GLN A 254 19.21 1.71 5.73
CA GLN A 254 19.55 0.45 6.40
C GLN A 254 18.29 -0.15 7.02
N VAL A 255 17.65 -1.04 6.26
CA VAL A 255 16.49 -1.81 6.71
C VAL A 255 16.73 -3.30 6.46
N LEU A 256 16.13 -4.15 7.31
CA LEU A 256 16.33 -5.60 7.32
C LEU A 256 15.21 -6.35 6.62
#